data_AF-A0AA36MEU1-F1
#
_entry.id   AF-A0AA36MEU1-F1
#
_cell.length_a   1.000
_cell.length_b   1.000
_cell.length_c   1.000
_cell.angle_alpha   90.00
_cell.angle_beta   90.00
_cell.angle_gamma   90.00
#
_symmetry.space_group_name_H-M   'P 1'
#
loop_
_entity.id
_entity.type
_entity.pdbx_description
1 polymer ?
#
loop_
_entity_poly.entity_id
_entity_poly.type
_entity_poly.pdbx_seq_one_letter_code
_entity_poly.pdbx_strand_id
1 'polypeptide(L)'
;MSRVCQVSGKRVQTGNNVSHANNKTRRRFLPNLHERRFWVASENRWVKLRVSAHALRTIDKNGIDSVLAELRKRDKVRMISTAGTGHFYTTDKNKKNTPGKMEFSKYDPVVRKHVPYKEGKIK
;
A
#
# COMPACT_ATOMS: atom_id res chain seq x y z
N MET A 1 8.17 9.02 -0.61
CA MET A 1 6.99 8.18 -0.26
C MET A 1 6.45 7.46 -1.49
N SER A 2 6.07 6.18 -1.36
CA SER A 2 5.39 5.44 -2.43
C SER A 2 4.05 6.10 -2.77
N ARG A 3 3.72 6.28 -4.05
CA ARG A 3 2.43 6.87 -4.51
C ARG A 3 1.33 5.81 -4.46
N VAL A 4 0.73 5.62 -3.28
CA VAL A 4 -0.30 4.60 -3.03
C VAL A 4 -1.49 5.20 -2.29
N CYS A 5 -2.70 4.91 -2.74
CA CYS A 5 -3.92 5.26 -2.02
C CYS A 5 -4.08 4.38 -0.78
N GLN A 6 -4.29 4.98 0.39
CA GLN A 6 -4.43 4.23 1.65
C GLN A 6 -5.70 3.38 1.67
N VAL A 7 -6.81 3.89 1.14
CA VAL A 7 -8.11 3.21 1.11
C VAL A 7 -8.14 2.14 0.01
N SER A 8 -8.09 2.55 -1.26
CA SER A 8 -8.27 1.63 -2.39
C SER A 8 -7.03 0.82 -2.77
N GLY A 9 -5.86 1.12 -2.20
CA GLY A 9 -4.61 0.41 -2.52
C GLY A 9 -4.08 0.65 -3.94
N LYS A 10 -4.67 1.55 -4.73
CA LYS A 10 -4.23 1.88 -6.09
C LYS A 10 -2.76 2.33 -6.10
N ARG A 11 -1.96 1.71 -6.97
CA ARG A 11 -0.51 1.95 -7.13
C ARG A 11 -0.21 2.44 -8.53
N VAL A 12 1.01 2.95 -8.72
CA VAL A 12 1.53 3.28 -10.05
C VAL A 12 1.58 2.01 -10.90
N GLN A 13 1.03 2.07 -12.10
CA GLN A 13 1.12 1.00 -13.08
C GLN A 13 2.13 1.38 -14.15
N THR A 14 2.93 0.42 -14.60
CA THR A 14 3.88 0.60 -15.71
C THR A 14 3.27 0.04 -16.99
N GLY A 15 3.61 0.64 -18.12
CA GLY A 15 3.16 0.18 -19.43
C GLY A 15 3.91 0.90 -20.55
N ASN A 16 3.34 0.90 -21.75
CA ASN A 16 3.93 1.57 -22.91
C ASN A 16 2.95 2.62 -23.47
N ASN A 17 3.47 3.71 -24.04
CA ASN A 17 2.78 4.44 -25.10
C ASN A 17 2.96 3.65 -26.39
N VAL A 18 1.88 3.37 -27.10
CA VAL A 18 1.91 2.69 -28.39
C VAL A 18 1.47 3.71 -29.44
N SER A 19 2.34 4.02 -30.39
CA SER A 19 1.99 4.91 -31.50
C SER A 19 1.09 4.20 -32.52
N HIS A 20 0.54 4.95 -33.48
CA HIS A 20 -0.20 4.38 -34.61
C HIS A 20 0.64 3.35 -35.40
N ALA A 21 1.96 3.58 -35.51
CA ALA A 21 2.90 2.64 -36.13
C ALA A 21 3.35 1.51 -35.17
N ASN A 22 2.68 1.33 -34.03
CA ASN A 22 3.01 0.37 -32.99
C ASN A 22 4.40 0.52 -32.34
N ASN A 23 5.02 1.71 -32.42
CA ASN A 23 6.25 2.00 -31.70
C ASN A 23 5.96 2.13 -30.20
N LYS A 24 6.68 1.35 -29.38
CA LYS A 24 6.43 1.25 -27.93
C LYS A 24 7.47 2.04 -27.14
N THR A 25 7.04 3.05 -26.40
CA THR A 25 7.89 3.78 -25.44
C THR A 25 7.41 3.58 -24.01
N ARG A 26 8.31 3.41 -23.04
CA ARG A 26 7.93 3.13 -21.64
C ARG A 26 7.21 4.33 -21.02
N ARG A 27 6.08 4.07 -20.34
CA ARG A 27 5.33 5.08 -19.56
C ARG A 27 4.92 4.58 -18.19
N ARG A 28 4.53 5.52 -17.34
CA ARG A 28 3.91 5.25 -16.03
C ARG A 28 2.50 5.84 -15.99
N PHE A 29 1.56 5.10 -15.43
CA PHE A 29 0.21 5.53 -15.13
C PHE A 29 0.12 5.86 -13.64
N LEU A 30 0.02 7.15 -13.35
CA LEU A 30 0.01 7.66 -11.98
C LEU A 30 -1.43 7.70 -11.45
N PRO A 31 -1.69 7.22 -10.22
CA PRO A 31 -2.99 7.42 -9.59
C PRO A 31 -3.21 8.90 -9.25
N ASN A 32 -4.44 9.38 -9.43
CA ASN A 32 -4.87 10.72 -9.04
C ASN A 32 -5.04 10.80 -7.51
N LEU A 33 -3.93 10.99 -6.78
CA LEU A 33 -3.87 11.00 -5.32
C LEU A 33 -4.01 12.43 -4.77
N HIS A 34 -4.84 12.58 -3.75
CA HIS A 34 -5.10 13.81 -3.02
C HIS A 34 -4.92 13.58 -1.53
N GLU A 35 -4.45 14.60 -0.82
CA GLU A 35 -4.44 14.60 0.65
C GLU A 35 -5.68 15.36 1.13
N ARG A 36 -6.58 14.67 1.83
CA ARG A 36 -7.82 15.27 2.35
C ARG A 36 -8.03 14.91 3.81
N ARG A 37 -8.77 15.79 4.50
CA ARG A 37 -9.19 15.61 5.88
C ARG A 37 -10.63 15.12 5.91
N PHE A 38 -10.90 14.10 6.72
CA PHE A 38 -12.24 13.59 6.98
C PHE A 38 -12.58 13.79 8.45
N TRP A 39 -13.75 14.34 8.74
CA TRP A 39 -14.28 14.38 10.09
C TRP A 39 -14.81 12.99 10.45
N VAL A 40 -14.41 12.47 11.62
CA VAL A 40 -14.84 11.18 12.12
C VAL A 40 -15.63 11.42 13.39
N ALA A 41 -16.95 11.25 13.31
CA ALA A 41 -17.84 11.53 14.43
C ALA A 41 -17.59 10.60 15.61
N SER A 42 -17.33 9.31 15.36
CA SER A 42 -17.06 8.30 16.39
C SER A 42 -15.82 8.58 17.25
N GLU A 43 -14.84 9.31 16.69
CA GLU A 43 -13.57 9.63 17.36
C GLU A 43 -13.43 11.12 17.69
N ASN A 44 -14.46 11.92 17.37
CA ASN A 44 -14.49 13.38 17.51
C ASN A 44 -13.21 14.08 17.01
N ARG A 45 -12.68 13.64 15.86
CA ARG A 45 -11.41 14.18 15.32
C ARG A 45 -11.36 14.18 13.80
N TRP A 46 -10.44 14.98 13.28
CA TRP A 46 -10.09 14.98 11.87
C TRP A 46 -9.00 13.96 11.57
N VAL A 47 -9.25 13.07 10.61
CA VAL A 47 -8.25 12.12 10.10
C VAL A 47 -7.77 12.57 8.72
N LYS A 48 -6.45 12.74 8.57
CA LYS A 48 -5.83 13.02 7.26
C LYS A 48 -5.57 11.71 6.53
N LEU A 49 -6.09 11.57 5.32
CA LEU A 49 -5.83 10.42 4.47
C LEU A 49 -5.37 10.86 3.08
N ARG A 50 -4.44 10.08 2.52
CA ARG A 50 -4.04 10.18 1.12
C ARG A 50 -4.88 9.22 0.28
N VAL A 51 -5.82 9.80 -0.46
CA VAL A 51 -6.92 9.10 -1.12
C VAL A 51 -6.91 9.35 -2.62
N SER A 52 -7.33 8.35 -3.40
CA SER A 52 -7.56 8.53 -4.83
C SER A 52 -8.98 9.03 -5.09
N ALA A 53 -9.25 9.59 -6.28
CA ALA A 53 -10.60 10.00 -6.66
C ALA A 53 -11.63 8.86 -6.56
N HIS A 54 -11.24 7.62 -6.87
CA HIS A 54 -12.11 6.46 -6.68
C HIS A 54 -12.37 6.16 -5.20
N ALA A 55 -11.35 6.32 -4.34
CA ALA A 55 -11.51 6.12 -2.91
C ALA A 55 -12.44 7.17 -2.28
N LEU A 56 -12.45 8.41 -2.80
CA LEU A 56 -13.41 9.42 -2.36
C LEU A 56 -14.86 8.96 -2.58
N ARG A 57 -15.18 8.49 -3.80
CA ARG A 57 -16.51 7.93 -4.10
C ARG A 57 -16.88 6.75 -3.19
N THR A 58 -15.90 5.91 -2.82
CA THR A 58 -16.12 4.81 -1.88
C THR A 58 -16.43 5.29 -0.47
N ILE A 59 -15.71 6.33 0.01
CA ILE A 59 -15.96 6.95 1.32
C ILE A 59 -17.35 7.58 1.35
N ASP A 60 -17.72 8.32 0.31
CA ASP A 60 -19.02 8.97 0.21
C ASP A 60 -20.17 7.94 0.18
N LYS A 61 -19.95 6.78 -0.47
CA LYS A 61 -20.95 5.71 -0.56
C LYS A 61 -21.13 4.92 0.75
N ASN A 62 -20.03 4.53 1.40
CA ASN A 62 -20.05 3.59 2.52
C ASN A 62 -19.96 4.28 3.89
N GLY A 63 -19.62 5.56 3.93
CA GLY A 63 -19.29 6.30 5.14
C GLY A 63 -17.83 6.11 5.59
N ILE A 64 -17.29 7.11 6.28
CA ILE A 64 -15.89 7.11 6.73
C ILE A 64 -15.62 6.07 7.82
N ASP A 65 -16.56 5.84 8.74
CA ASP A 65 -16.40 4.91 9.86
C ASP A 65 -16.22 3.46 9.37
N SER A 66 -17.04 3.03 8.40
CA SER A 66 -16.91 1.70 7.79
C SER A 66 -15.56 1.52 7.08
N VAL A 67 -15.10 2.54 6.36
CA VAL A 67 -13.82 2.50 5.65
C VAL A 67 -12.66 2.44 6.64
N LEU A 68 -12.72 3.21 7.74
CA LEU A 68 -11.70 3.17 8.79
C LEU A 68 -11.67 1.82 9.52
N ALA A 69 -12.83 1.22 9.78
CA ALA A 69 -12.91 -0.12 10.35
C ALA A 69 -12.24 -1.17 9.44
N GLU A 70 -12.49 -1.10 8.13
CA GLU A 70 -11.84 -1.99 7.16
C GLU A 70 -10.32 -1.76 7.08
N LEU A 71 -9.88 -0.49 7.15
CA LEU A 71 -8.46 -0.16 7.19
C LEU A 71 -7.76 -0.73 8.42
N ARG A 72 -8.40 -0.68 9.60
CA ARG A 72 -7.87 -1.25 10.85
C ARG A 72 -7.84 -2.77 10.85
N LYS A 73 -8.74 -3.42 10.12
CA LYS A 73 -8.78 -4.89 9.97
C LYS A 73 -7.58 -5.46 9.20
N ARG A 74 -6.78 -4.61 8.55
CA ARG A 74 -5.57 -5.07 7.84
C ARG A 74 -4.59 -5.69 8.82
N ASP A 75 -4.14 -6.90 8.50
CA ASP A 75 -3.19 -7.63 9.35
C ASP A 75 -1.83 -6.93 9.34
N LYS A 76 -1.28 -6.69 10.53
CA LYS A 76 0.12 -6.30 10.67
C LYS A 76 1.01 -7.53 10.57
N VAL A 77 2.04 -7.43 9.76
CA VAL A 77 2.89 -8.56 9.41
C VAL A 77 4.36 -8.17 9.51
N ARG A 78 5.20 -9.11 9.97
CA ARG A 78 6.65 -8.94 9.99
C ARG A 78 7.22 -9.48 8.68
N MET A 79 8.09 -8.68 8.09
CA MET A 79 8.97 -9.12 7.01
C MET A 79 10.29 -9.48 7.69
N ILE A 80 10.65 -10.76 7.73
CA ILE A 80 11.86 -11.27 8.40
C ILE A 80 12.96 -11.44 7.35
N SER A 81 14.18 -10.99 7.68
CA SER A 81 15.36 -11.17 6.81
C SER A 81 15.68 -12.65 6.65
N THR A 82 15.86 -13.10 5.40
CA THR A 82 16.31 -14.48 5.12
C THR A 82 17.78 -14.68 5.50
N ALA A 83 18.55 -13.60 5.76
CA ALA A 83 19.94 -13.72 6.18
C ALA A 83 20.15 -14.12 7.65
N GLY A 84 19.07 -14.36 8.41
CA GLY A 84 19.17 -14.84 9.80
C GLY A 84 19.65 -13.79 10.81
N THR A 85 19.70 -12.52 10.45
CA THR A 85 20.23 -11.42 11.27
C THR A 85 19.30 -10.94 12.38
N GLY A 86 18.11 -11.52 12.51
CA GLY A 86 17.07 -11.06 13.42
C GLY A 86 16.41 -9.73 13.02
N HIS A 87 16.93 -9.03 12.00
CA HIS A 87 16.35 -7.78 11.52
C HIS A 87 15.01 -8.02 10.81
N PHE A 88 14.04 -7.16 11.09
CA PHE A 88 12.70 -7.25 10.51
C PHE A 88 12.10 -5.87 10.24
N TYR A 89 11.26 -5.79 9.21
CA TYR A 89 10.39 -4.65 8.98
C TYR A 89 8.96 -5.00 9.33
N THR A 90 8.17 -4.02 9.74
CA THR A 90 6.71 -4.17 9.89
C THR A 90 5.99 -3.59 8.68
N THR A 91 4.96 -4.28 8.20
CA THR A 91 4.11 -3.80 7.10
C THR A 91 2.65 -4.19 7.34
N ASP A 92 1.72 -3.35 6.89
CA ASP A 92 0.29 -3.69 6.84
C ASP A 92 -0.02 -4.49 5.58
N LYS A 93 -0.61 -5.68 5.72
CA LYS A 93 -1.01 -6.54 4.61
C LYS A 93 -2.50 -6.38 4.32
N ASN A 94 -2.82 -6.14 3.05
CA ASN A 94 -4.20 -6.21 2.57
C ASN A 94 -4.44 -7.58 1.90
N LYS A 95 -5.09 -8.50 2.61
CA LYS A 95 -5.41 -9.86 2.13
C LYS A 95 -6.24 -9.88 0.83
N LYS A 96 -7.02 -8.83 0.55
CA LYS A 96 -7.80 -8.73 -0.71
C LYS A 96 -6.92 -8.60 -1.95
N ASN A 97 -5.83 -7.83 -1.84
CA ASN A 97 -4.96 -7.55 -2.99
C ASN A 97 -3.75 -8.50 -3.05
N THR A 98 -3.29 -8.98 -1.89
CA THR A 98 -2.16 -9.91 -1.77
C THR A 98 -2.57 -11.08 -0.88
N PRO A 99 -3.16 -12.14 -1.45
CA PRO A 99 -3.62 -13.31 -0.68
C PRO A 99 -2.45 -14.20 -0.24
N GLY A 100 -1.42 -14.37 -1.08
CA GLY A 100 -0.24 -15.18 -0.78
C GLY A 100 0.71 -14.57 0.26
N LYS A 101 1.72 -15.33 0.70
CA LYS A 101 2.81 -14.81 1.55
C LYS A 101 3.61 -13.77 0.78
N MET A 102 3.90 -12.64 1.42
CA MET A 102 4.69 -11.57 0.84
C MET A 102 6.18 -11.91 0.87
N GLU A 103 6.84 -11.74 -0.27
CA GLU A 103 8.30 -11.79 -0.39
C GLU A 103 8.77 -10.52 -1.11
N PHE A 104 9.69 -9.78 -0.49
CA PHE A 104 10.23 -8.55 -1.06
C PHE A 104 11.74 -8.49 -0.83
N SER A 105 12.49 -8.05 -1.85
CA SER A 105 13.90 -7.70 -1.67
C SER A 105 13.99 -6.36 -0.92
N LYS A 106 14.56 -6.38 0.28
CA LYS A 106 14.79 -5.19 1.11
C LYS A 106 16.23 -5.16 1.61
N TYR A 107 16.71 -3.96 1.90
CA TYR A 107 18.03 -3.76 2.48
C TYR A 107 18.06 -4.33 3.90
N ASP A 108 19.07 -5.15 4.21
CA ASP A 108 19.38 -5.57 5.57
C ASP A 108 20.56 -4.73 6.09
N PRO A 109 20.37 -3.90 7.13
CA PRO A 109 21.44 -3.05 7.66
C PRO A 109 22.58 -3.84 8.33
N VAL A 110 22.34 -5.09 8.76
CA VAL A 110 23.35 -5.92 9.43
C VAL A 110 24.30 -6.55 8.40
N VAL A 111 23.77 -7.09 7.30
CA VAL A 111 24.58 -7.66 6.20
C VAL A 111 24.96 -6.63 5.13
N ARG A 112 24.43 -5.40 5.25
CA ARG A 112 24.65 -4.26 4.34
C ARG A 112 24.34 -4.56 2.87
N LYS A 113 23.39 -5.45 2.60
CA LYS A 113 22.97 -5.81 1.25
C LYS A 113 21.47 -6.00 1.15
N HIS A 114 20.95 -5.95 -0.07
CA HIS A 114 19.56 -6.33 -0.33
C HIS A 114 19.41 -7.84 -0.27
N VAL A 115 18.49 -8.31 0.58
CA VAL A 115 18.18 -9.72 0.79
C VAL A 115 16.67 -9.91 0.63
N PRO A 116 16.19 -11.07 0.17
CA PRO A 116 14.77 -11.38 0.28
C PRO A 116 14.32 -11.38 1.75
N TYR A 117 13.22 -10.68 2.01
CA TYR A 117 12.49 -10.73 3.27
C TYR A 117 11.21 -11.52 3.06
N LYS A 118 10.88 -12.41 4.01
CA LYS A 118 9.69 -13.27 3.95
C LYS A 118 8.69 -12.94 5.03
N GLU A 119 7.43 -13.25 4.75
CA GLU A 119 6.32 -13.05 5.66
C GLU A 119 6.41 -13.93 6.92
N GLY A 120 6.40 -13.30 8.10
CA GLY A 120 6.32 -13.93 9.41
C GLY A 120 5.17 -13.36 10.24
N LYS A 121 4.63 -14.17 11.16
CA LYS A 121 3.56 -13.75 12.07
C LYS A 121 4.08 -12.72 13.07
N ILE A 122 3.24 -11.74 13.41
CA ILE A 122 3.42 -10.95 14.62
C ILE A 122 3.12 -11.88 15.81
N LYS A 123 4.05 -11.93 16.77
CA LYS A 123 3.86 -12.64 18.04
C LYS A 123 3.29 -11.65 19.04
#